data_AF-A0AAD6Z3T4-F1
#
_entry.id   AF-A0AAD6Z3T4-F1
#
_cell.length_a   1.000
_cell.length_b   1.000
_cell.length_c   1.000
_cell.angle_alpha   90.00
_cell.angle_beta   90.00
_cell.angle_gamma   90.00
#
_symmetry.space_group_name_H-M   'P 1'
#
loop_
_entity.id
_entity.type
_entity.pdbx_description
1 polymer ?
#
loop_
_entity_poly.entity_id
_entity_poly.type
_entity_poly.pdbx_seq_one_letter_code
_entity_poly.pdbx_strand_id
1 'polypeptide(L)'
;MNSPFSSSSGGPPSPPQAASESSFLRVQEPPLIVVQMLLDHFLPHATQFGFFLHVDSFRESAVSLWADPLRPSPALLSAVYLWGAHLSSSQPPLSSEPVFLKRAKQSVSVEISEKSNALLLLHTIQAQVLLSTYLFHNNRFLEAEFHVNGAATLALGYQLHKIRSARPVPPPLLGVSALSMGEVYPAPPADALEEGERIRAFWTVACLQSTLNIVLDAAASSNFSILESSGADIDTPWPLEMYDYALGALPPAYRGQETLRTFFTEDPPPASPVPTLYAKAAVLLQRATRLSSKWSPNLDAQETAAYAVSRAWLDGRIAGFWETLPPLAAFYADSANARTLMLAYGMTAAAAIALHRAPGSVTVDPNAQTKCVSAARALLACLGDTRVPDCTTAHPIVGALCATACRALMEALQQARAFNFLVAPGTEEKEAAALARDLQHGMTTVRMYAAGSPLIRE
;
A
#
# COMPACT_ATOMS: atom_id res chain seq x y z
N MET A 1 1.28 -59.54 64.97
CA MET A 1 2.16 -58.67 64.18
C MET A 1 1.31 -57.57 63.59
N ASN A 2 1.61 -56.33 63.99
CA ASN A 2 1.52 -55.02 63.30
C ASN A 2 0.53 -54.88 62.14
N SER A 3 -0.24 -53.82 61.93
CA SER A 3 -0.60 -52.56 62.60
C SER A 3 -1.74 -51.98 61.73
N PRO A 4 -2.61 -51.11 62.27
CA PRO A 4 -3.66 -50.40 61.53
C PRO A 4 -3.11 -49.13 60.86
N PHE A 5 -3.99 -48.35 60.21
CA PHE A 5 -3.80 -47.02 59.56
C PHE A 5 -3.85 -47.05 58.02
N SER A 6 -5.03 -46.79 57.48
CA SER A 6 -5.19 -46.13 56.18
C SER A 6 -6.03 -44.88 56.42
N SER A 7 -5.33 -43.77 56.55
CA SER A 7 -5.86 -42.41 56.70
C SER A 7 -6.54 -41.96 55.41
N SER A 8 -7.79 -41.54 55.53
CA SER A 8 -8.51 -40.77 54.51
C SER A 8 -7.93 -39.36 54.43
N SER A 9 -7.19 -39.05 53.37
CA SER A 9 -6.85 -37.68 52.99
C SER A 9 -7.75 -37.25 51.84
N GLY A 10 -8.80 -36.49 52.15
CA GLY A 10 -9.59 -35.76 51.16
C GLY A 10 -8.75 -34.66 50.53
N GLY A 11 -8.40 -34.83 49.26
CA GLY A 11 -7.84 -33.76 48.43
C GLY A 11 -8.93 -32.76 48.03
N PRO A 12 -8.62 -31.47 47.90
CA PRO A 12 -9.60 -30.48 47.46
C PRO A 12 -10.01 -30.75 46.00
N PRO A 13 -11.26 -30.46 45.61
CA PRO A 13 -11.68 -30.61 44.22
C PRO A 13 -10.89 -29.64 43.33
N SER A 14 -10.26 -30.18 42.29
CA SER A 14 -9.61 -29.43 41.22
C SER A 14 -10.59 -28.41 40.62
N PRO A 15 -10.15 -27.16 40.32
CA PRO A 15 -11.02 -26.17 39.73
C PRO A 15 -11.41 -26.59 38.30
N PRO A 16 -12.62 -26.25 37.81
CA PRO A 16 -13.01 -26.50 36.44
C PRO A 16 -12.26 -25.53 35.50
N GLN A 17 -11.05 -25.90 35.09
CA GLN A 17 -10.32 -25.28 33.98
C GLN A 17 -10.73 -25.96 32.68
N ALA A 18 -11.66 -25.35 31.94
CA ALA A 18 -11.86 -25.52 30.49
C ALA A 18 -13.08 -24.72 29.96
N ALA A 19 -13.96 -24.22 30.83
CA ALA A 19 -15.17 -23.51 30.40
C ALA A 19 -15.06 -21.96 30.47
N SER A 20 -13.94 -21.41 30.94
CA SER A 20 -13.76 -19.97 31.17
C SER A 20 -12.95 -19.23 30.11
N GLU A 21 -12.19 -19.92 29.25
CA GLU A 21 -11.39 -19.25 28.19
C GLU A 21 -12.26 -18.82 27.00
N SER A 22 -13.36 -19.52 26.73
CA SER A 22 -14.32 -19.17 25.67
C SER A 22 -15.19 -17.95 25.98
N SER A 23 -15.17 -17.44 27.21
CA SER A 23 -15.96 -16.28 27.63
C SER A 23 -15.26 -14.92 27.43
N PHE A 24 -13.93 -14.91 27.20
CA PHE A 24 -13.16 -13.68 26.98
C PHE A 24 -13.37 -13.04 25.58
N LEU A 25 -13.92 -13.79 24.63
CA LEU A 25 -14.15 -13.36 23.24
C LEU A 25 -15.58 -12.86 22.97
N ARG A 26 -16.40 -12.61 24.00
CA ARG A 26 -17.64 -11.81 23.82
C ARG A 26 -17.24 -10.37 23.51
N VAL A 27 -16.88 -10.13 22.25
CA VAL A 27 -16.73 -8.79 21.68
C VAL A 27 -18.05 -8.08 21.89
N GLN A 28 -18.10 -7.13 22.83
CA GLN A 28 -19.23 -6.22 22.94
C GLN A 28 -19.15 -5.33 21.70
N GLU A 29 -19.84 -5.76 20.65
CA GLU A 29 -19.98 -4.96 19.44
C GLU A 29 -20.68 -3.65 19.81
N PRO A 30 -20.27 -2.51 19.24
CA PRO A 30 -20.97 -1.26 19.46
C PRO A 30 -22.47 -1.39 19.11
N PRO A 31 -23.35 -0.60 19.74
CA PRO A 31 -24.74 -0.51 19.30
C PRO A 31 -24.82 -0.21 17.80
N LEU A 32 -25.83 -0.75 17.11
CA LEU A 32 -25.97 -0.62 15.65
C LEU A 32 -25.88 0.83 15.15
N ILE A 33 -26.42 1.78 15.91
CA ILE A 33 -26.34 3.21 15.59
C ILE A 33 -24.89 3.72 15.56
N VAL A 34 -24.04 3.22 16.46
CA VAL A 34 -22.61 3.54 16.49
C VAL A 34 -21.90 2.87 15.32
N VAL A 35 -22.24 1.62 15.01
CA VAL A 35 -21.71 0.91 13.83
C VAL A 35 -22.00 1.69 12.55
N GLN A 36 -23.26 2.07 12.31
CA GLN A 36 -23.65 2.86 11.13
C GLN A 36 -22.90 4.19 11.06
N MET A 37 -22.82 4.91 12.18
CA MET A 37 -22.05 6.16 12.27
C MET A 37 -20.57 5.94 11.90
N LEU A 38 -19.91 4.90 12.43
CA LEU A 38 -18.50 4.62 12.12
C LEU A 38 -18.30 4.27 10.63
N LEU A 39 -19.22 3.49 10.05
CA LEU A 39 -19.22 3.18 8.62
C LEU A 39 -19.38 4.45 7.77
N ASP A 40 -20.29 5.33 8.15
CA ASP A 40 -20.57 6.58 7.41
C ASP A 40 -19.38 7.55 7.43
N HIS A 41 -18.53 7.51 8.47
CA HIS A 41 -17.28 8.27 8.50
C HIS A 41 -16.16 7.61 7.68
N PHE A 42 -16.11 6.28 7.62
CA PHE A 42 -15.02 5.57 6.95
C PHE A 42 -15.23 5.38 5.45
N LEU A 43 -16.39 4.87 5.04
CA LEU A 43 -16.65 4.40 3.67
C LEU A 43 -16.40 5.47 2.59
N PRO A 44 -16.72 6.77 2.78
CA PRO A 44 -16.40 7.81 1.79
C PRO A 44 -14.90 7.97 1.48
N HIS A 45 -14.03 7.56 2.40
CA HIS A 45 -12.58 7.69 2.30
C HIS A 45 -11.86 6.34 2.17
N ALA A 46 -12.58 5.22 2.18
CA ALA A 46 -12.03 3.87 2.34
C ALA A 46 -10.95 3.51 1.29
N THR A 47 -11.12 3.94 0.04
CA THR A 47 -10.15 3.70 -1.04
C THR A 47 -8.80 4.35 -0.78
N GLN A 48 -8.76 5.50 -0.07
CA GLN A 48 -7.52 6.17 0.32
C GLN A 48 -6.72 5.40 1.36
N PHE A 49 -7.35 4.44 2.05
CA PHE A 49 -6.73 3.65 3.10
C PHE A 49 -6.48 2.19 2.70
N GLY A 50 -6.64 1.88 1.42
CA GLY A 50 -6.44 0.53 0.89
C GLY A 50 -7.64 -0.40 1.06
N PHE A 51 -8.85 0.13 1.16
CA PHE A 51 -10.05 -0.71 1.09
C PHE A 51 -10.28 -1.20 -0.34
N PHE A 52 -10.15 -2.52 -0.54
CA PHE A 52 -10.23 -3.18 -1.83
C PHE A 52 -11.50 -4.00 -2.04
N LEU A 53 -12.29 -4.25 -0.99
CA LEU A 53 -13.58 -4.95 -1.08
C LEU A 53 -14.67 -4.06 -1.71
N HIS A 54 -15.75 -4.68 -2.19
CA HIS A 54 -16.89 -3.95 -2.73
C HIS A 54 -17.65 -3.23 -1.60
N VAL A 55 -17.69 -1.90 -1.67
CA VAL A 55 -18.19 -1.03 -0.59
C VAL A 55 -19.66 -1.30 -0.25
N ASP A 56 -20.53 -1.43 -1.25
CA ASP A 56 -21.97 -1.59 -1.02
C ASP A 56 -22.27 -2.96 -0.38
N SER A 57 -21.70 -4.03 -0.93
CA SER A 57 -21.85 -5.40 -0.37
C SER A 57 -21.27 -5.51 1.04
N PHE A 58 -20.14 -4.84 1.30
CA PHE A 58 -19.57 -4.76 2.63
C PHE A 58 -20.51 -4.01 3.61
N ARG A 59 -21.07 -2.88 3.20
CA ARG A 59 -21.97 -2.09 4.06
C ARG A 59 -23.22 -2.87 4.45
N GLU A 60 -23.83 -3.56 3.48
CA GLU A 60 -25.01 -4.40 3.72
C GLU A 60 -24.72 -5.55 4.68
N SER A 61 -23.60 -6.27 4.47
CA SER A 61 -23.21 -7.40 5.32
C SER A 61 -22.77 -6.96 6.72
N ALA A 62 -22.14 -5.79 6.87
CA ALA A 62 -21.68 -5.25 8.16
C ALA A 62 -22.83 -4.93 9.12
N VAL A 63 -24.01 -4.54 8.60
CA VAL A 63 -25.20 -4.25 9.41
C VAL A 63 -26.16 -5.43 9.56
N SER A 64 -25.82 -6.60 8.99
CA SER A 64 -26.62 -7.83 9.10
C SER A 64 -26.67 -8.35 10.55
N LEU A 65 -27.36 -9.47 10.78
CA LEU A 65 -27.39 -10.15 12.07
C LEU A 65 -26.04 -10.82 12.38
N TRP A 66 -25.74 -11.01 13.66
CA TRP A 66 -24.47 -11.60 14.11
C TRP A 66 -24.22 -13.03 13.62
N ALA A 67 -25.28 -13.78 13.36
CA ALA A 67 -25.21 -15.17 12.91
C ALA A 67 -25.15 -15.32 11.38
N ASP A 68 -25.12 -14.21 10.63
CA ASP A 68 -25.03 -14.26 9.18
C ASP A 68 -23.63 -14.73 8.74
N PRO A 69 -23.51 -15.84 7.99
CA PRO A 69 -22.23 -16.32 7.46
C PRO A 69 -21.52 -15.32 6.53
N LEU A 70 -22.26 -14.38 5.94
CA LEU A 70 -21.73 -13.33 5.07
C LEU A 70 -21.23 -12.11 5.86
N ARG A 71 -21.46 -12.06 7.18
CA ARG A 71 -20.98 -10.96 8.02
C ARG A 71 -19.45 -10.84 7.92
N PRO A 72 -18.92 -9.62 7.79
CA PRO A 72 -17.47 -9.41 7.80
C PRO A 72 -16.81 -9.93 9.07
N SER A 73 -15.54 -10.34 8.95
CA SER A 73 -14.82 -10.94 10.08
C SER A 73 -14.63 -9.94 11.24
N PRO A 74 -14.52 -10.42 12.49
CA PRO A 74 -14.27 -9.55 13.64
C PRO A 74 -13.04 -8.65 13.49
N ALA A 75 -11.98 -9.15 12.84
CA ALA A 75 -10.79 -8.36 12.54
C ALA A 75 -11.10 -7.20 11.60
N LEU A 76 -11.81 -7.49 10.49
CA LEU A 76 -12.17 -6.48 9.51
C LEU A 76 -13.10 -5.43 10.09
N LEU A 77 -14.16 -5.84 10.80
CA LEU A 77 -15.07 -4.90 11.46
C LEU A 77 -14.33 -4.01 12.46
N SER A 78 -13.47 -4.58 13.30
CA SER A 78 -12.70 -3.80 14.28
C SER A 78 -11.74 -2.80 13.61
N ALA A 79 -11.10 -3.18 12.50
CA ALA A 79 -10.24 -2.28 11.73
C ALA A 79 -11.02 -1.14 11.04
N VAL A 80 -12.23 -1.42 10.54
CA VAL A 80 -13.12 -0.42 9.97
C VAL A 80 -13.65 0.53 11.06
N TYR A 81 -14.04 0.01 12.22
CA TYR A 81 -14.47 0.81 13.37
C TYR A 81 -13.35 1.70 13.90
N LEU A 82 -12.11 1.21 13.89
CA LEU A 82 -10.92 2.01 14.22
C LEU A 82 -10.81 3.23 13.31
N TRP A 83 -10.89 3.04 11.99
CA TRP A 83 -10.82 4.15 11.04
C TRP A 83 -12.03 5.08 11.13
N GLY A 84 -13.25 4.54 11.28
CA GLY A 84 -14.44 5.36 11.48
C GLY A 84 -14.34 6.24 12.74
N ALA A 85 -13.72 5.73 13.81
CA ALA A 85 -13.47 6.48 15.03
C ALA A 85 -12.38 7.55 14.82
N HIS A 86 -11.29 7.19 14.14
CA HIS A 86 -10.17 8.10 13.82
C HIS A 86 -10.61 9.28 12.94
N LEU A 87 -11.51 9.03 11.98
CA LEU A 87 -12.04 10.04 11.06
C LEU A 87 -13.20 10.85 11.67
N SER A 88 -13.74 10.46 12.82
CA SER A 88 -14.80 11.20 13.48
C SER A 88 -14.26 12.46 14.15
N SER A 89 -14.90 13.59 13.89
CA SER A 89 -14.58 14.87 14.55
C SER A 89 -15.15 14.99 15.98
N SER A 90 -15.84 13.96 16.48
CA SER A 90 -16.49 13.96 17.79
C SER A 90 -15.67 13.23 18.87
N GLN A 91 -15.67 13.76 20.10
CA GLN A 91 -14.89 13.21 21.22
C GLN A 91 -15.25 11.76 21.65
N PRO A 92 -16.52 11.32 21.64
CA PRO A 92 -16.85 9.97 22.12
C PRO A 92 -16.22 8.84 21.27
N PRO A 93 -16.27 8.87 19.93
CA PRO A 93 -15.59 7.88 19.08
C PRO A 93 -14.06 7.87 19.25
N LEU A 94 -13.40 9.02 19.38
CA LEU A 94 -11.93 9.08 19.54
C LEU A 94 -11.44 8.33 20.79
N SER A 95 -12.21 8.37 21.88
CA SER A 95 -11.86 7.64 23.11
C SER A 95 -11.85 6.11 22.96
N SER A 96 -12.50 5.58 21.91
CA SER A 96 -12.61 4.15 21.62
C SER A 96 -11.55 3.62 20.64
N GLU A 97 -10.76 4.51 20.02
CA GLU A 97 -9.71 4.17 19.05
C GLU A 97 -8.70 3.13 19.59
N PRO A 98 -8.16 3.25 20.82
CA PRO A 98 -7.24 2.24 21.37
C PRO A 98 -7.91 0.87 21.56
N VAL A 99 -9.21 0.86 21.84
CA VAL A 99 -9.99 -0.36 22.04
C VAL A 99 -10.16 -1.11 20.72
N PHE A 100 -10.55 -0.40 19.65
CA PHE A 100 -10.69 -1.00 18.33
C PHE A 100 -9.35 -1.46 17.75
N LEU A 101 -8.27 -0.70 17.95
CA LEU A 101 -6.93 -1.11 17.55
C LEU A 101 -6.51 -2.42 18.23
N LYS A 102 -6.72 -2.52 19.55
CA LYS A 102 -6.40 -3.74 20.31
C LYS A 102 -7.23 -4.92 19.82
N ARG A 103 -8.53 -4.73 19.62
CA ARG A 103 -9.45 -5.79 19.13
C ARG A 103 -9.05 -6.28 17.75
N ALA A 104 -8.82 -5.36 16.80
CA ALA A 104 -8.42 -5.71 15.44
C ALA A 104 -7.14 -6.56 15.42
N LYS A 105 -6.11 -6.16 16.18
CA LYS A 105 -4.87 -6.95 16.29
C LYS A 105 -5.09 -8.35 16.86
N GLN A 106 -5.89 -8.46 17.92
CA GLN A 106 -6.20 -9.75 18.55
C GLN A 106 -6.99 -10.66 17.59
N SER A 107 -8.02 -10.14 16.94
CA SER A 107 -8.83 -10.89 15.98
C SER A 107 -8.02 -11.36 14.78
N VAL A 108 -7.13 -10.52 14.22
CA VAL A 108 -6.22 -10.94 13.15
C VAL A 108 -5.36 -12.14 13.56
N SER A 109 -4.80 -12.15 14.77
CA SER A 109 -3.99 -13.28 15.26
C SER A 109 -4.79 -14.58 15.38
N VAL A 110 -6.06 -14.48 15.77
CA VAL A 110 -6.97 -15.63 15.85
C VAL A 110 -7.33 -16.13 14.45
N GLU A 111 -7.77 -15.24 13.55
CA GLU A 111 -8.22 -15.59 12.19
C GLU A 111 -7.12 -16.26 11.36
N ILE A 112 -5.85 -15.85 11.53
CA ILE A 112 -4.69 -16.51 10.87
C ILE A 112 -4.53 -17.97 11.33
N SER A 113 -4.92 -18.29 12.55
CA SER A 113 -4.78 -19.63 13.13
C SER A 113 -5.97 -20.55 12.82
N GLU A 114 -7.07 -19.99 12.32
CA GLU A 114 -8.28 -20.72 11.99
C GLU A 114 -8.21 -21.36 10.60
N LYS A 115 -8.98 -22.43 10.40
CA LYS A 115 -9.12 -23.04 9.08
C LYS A 115 -9.79 -22.04 8.14
N SER A 116 -8.98 -21.44 7.27
CA SER A 116 -9.39 -20.31 6.46
C SER A 116 -10.25 -20.73 5.26
N ASN A 117 -11.39 -20.07 5.08
CA ASN A 117 -12.11 -20.05 3.81
C ASN A 117 -11.70 -18.79 3.01
N ALA A 118 -12.06 -18.72 1.73
CA ALA A 118 -11.64 -17.62 0.84
C ALA A 118 -12.12 -16.24 1.33
N LEU A 119 -13.32 -16.16 1.90
CA LEU A 119 -13.89 -14.93 2.43
C LEU A 119 -13.14 -14.44 3.67
N LEU A 120 -12.90 -15.33 4.65
CA LEU A 120 -12.14 -15.03 5.87
C LEU A 120 -10.72 -14.58 5.54
N LEU A 121 -10.10 -15.20 4.55
CA LEU A 121 -8.80 -14.77 4.04
C LEU A 121 -8.82 -13.33 3.54
N LEU A 122 -9.75 -13.00 2.63
CA LEU A 122 -9.85 -11.65 2.08
C LEU A 122 -10.11 -10.63 3.19
N HIS A 123 -10.97 -10.96 4.16
CA HIS A 123 -11.19 -10.13 5.34
C HIS A 123 -9.93 -9.95 6.20
N THR A 124 -9.16 -11.01 6.42
CA THR A 124 -7.90 -10.96 7.16
C THR A 124 -6.88 -10.07 6.44
N ILE A 125 -6.73 -10.23 5.12
CA ILE A 125 -5.84 -9.38 4.31
C ILE A 125 -6.31 -7.92 4.36
N GLN A 126 -7.60 -7.66 4.21
CA GLN A 126 -8.16 -6.30 4.28
C GLN A 126 -7.91 -5.66 5.65
N ALA A 127 -8.09 -6.42 6.74
CA ALA A 127 -7.83 -5.95 8.11
C ALA A 127 -6.34 -5.62 8.32
N GLN A 128 -5.44 -6.48 7.82
CA GLN A 128 -3.99 -6.25 7.87
C GLN A 128 -3.58 -4.98 7.09
N VAL A 129 -4.16 -4.77 5.90
CA VAL A 129 -3.96 -3.55 5.10
C VAL A 129 -4.41 -2.32 5.88
N LEU A 130 -5.63 -2.32 6.42
CA LEU A 130 -6.17 -1.18 7.16
C LEU A 130 -5.37 -0.88 8.44
N LEU A 131 -4.91 -1.91 9.16
CA LEU A 131 -4.05 -1.75 10.34
C LEU A 131 -2.69 -1.18 9.96
N SER A 132 -2.08 -1.70 8.89
CA SER A 132 -0.80 -1.20 8.41
C SER A 132 -0.89 0.27 8.02
N THR A 133 -1.90 0.64 7.21
CA THR A 133 -2.12 2.03 6.82
C THR A 133 -2.36 2.94 8.03
N TYR A 134 -3.12 2.48 9.02
CA TYR A 134 -3.41 3.26 10.23
C TYR A 134 -2.14 3.49 11.05
N LEU A 135 -1.33 2.45 11.25
CA LEU A 135 -0.08 2.54 12.01
C LEU A 135 0.95 3.38 11.25
N PHE A 136 1.01 3.26 9.93
CA PHE A 136 1.83 4.12 9.08
C PHE A 136 1.41 5.57 9.26
N HIS A 137 0.11 5.88 9.14
CA HIS A 137 -0.44 7.21 9.35
C HIS A 137 -0.07 7.84 10.71
N ASN A 138 0.13 7.00 11.74
CA ASN A 138 0.43 7.41 13.11
C ASN A 138 1.92 7.21 13.50
N ASN A 139 2.85 7.27 12.54
CA ASN A 139 4.32 7.17 12.75
C ASN A 139 4.80 5.85 13.37
N ARG A 140 3.99 4.78 13.39
CA ARG A 140 4.32 3.47 13.95
C ARG A 140 4.84 2.52 12.88
N PHE A 141 5.92 2.92 12.20
CA PHE A 141 6.39 2.27 10.97
C PHE A 141 6.73 0.78 11.13
N LEU A 142 7.38 0.36 12.22
CA LEU A 142 7.73 -1.05 12.46
C LEU A 142 6.48 -1.93 12.58
N GLU A 143 5.44 -1.42 13.23
CA GLU A 143 4.17 -2.15 13.35
C GLU A 143 3.40 -2.13 12.03
N ALA A 144 3.44 -1.02 11.30
CA ALA A 144 2.88 -0.95 9.96
C ALA A 144 3.53 -1.98 9.02
N GLU A 145 4.86 -2.11 9.10
CA GLU A 145 5.65 -3.08 8.35
C GLU A 145 5.28 -4.51 8.72
N PHE A 146 5.14 -4.81 10.01
CA PHE A 146 4.68 -6.11 10.48
C PHE A 146 3.33 -6.51 9.85
N HIS A 147 2.35 -5.61 9.85
CA HIS A 147 1.03 -5.87 9.31
C HIS A 147 1.01 -6.00 7.78
N VAL A 148 1.73 -5.15 7.03
CA VAL A 148 1.78 -5.29 5.55
C VAL A 148 2.56 -6.52 5.12
N ASN A 149 3.62 -6.91 5.83
CA ASN A 149 4.33 -8.16 5.56
C ASN A 149 3.45 -9.38 5.86
N GLY A 150 2.65 -9.33 6.93
CA GLY A 150 1.61 -10.34 7.18
C GLY A 150 0.60 -10.45 6.04
N ALA A 151 0.09 -9.31 5.54
CA ALA A 151 -0.79 -9.26 4.37
C ALA A 151 -0.11 -9.84 3.11
N ALA A 152 1.17 -9.51 2.89
CA ALA A 152 1.97 -10.00 1.77
C ALA A 152 2.17 -11.51 1.82
N THR A 153 2.52 -12.06 2.98
CA THR A 153 2.65 -13.51 3.18
C THR A 153 1.33 -14.23 2.90
N LEU A 154 0.20 -13.70 3.37
CA LEU A 154 -1.11 -14.26 3.05
C LEU A 154 -1.42 -14.17 1.54
N ALA A 155 -1.25 -12.99 0.92
CA ALA A 155 -1.51 -12.83 -0.51
C ALA A 155 -0.67 -13.79 -1.39
N LEU A 156 0.58 -14.04 -1.01
CA LEU A 156 1.45 -14.99 -1.70
C LEU A 156 1.10 -16.45 -1.41
N GLY A 157 0.86 -16.79 -0.13
CA GLY A 157 0.50 -18.13 0.30
C GLY A 157 -0.78 -18.65 -0.35
N TYR A 158 -1.73 -17.75 -0.62
CA TYR A 158 -2.97 -18.06 -1.33
C TYR A 158 -2.92 -17.77 -2.83
N GLN A 159 -1.72 -17.56 -3.37
CA GLN A 159 -1.47 -17.38 -4.80
C GLN A 159 -2.28 -16.25 -5.45
N LEU A 160 -2.59 -15.17 -4.72
CA LEU A 160 -3.24 -13.99 -5.30
C LEU A 160 -2.38 -13.29 -6.36
N HIS A 161 -1.09 -13.65 -6.46
CA HIS A 161 -0.17 -13.22 -7.52
C HIS A 161 -0.31 -14.05 -8.81
N LYS A 162 -1.06 -15.16 -8.80
CA LYS A 162 -1.29 -16.09 -9.92
C LYS A 162 -2.71 -16.09 -10.47
N ILE A 163 -3.52 -15.07 -10.17
CA ILE A 163 -4.91 -15.01 -10.65
C ILE A 163 -4.91 -15.04 -12.18
N ARG A 164 -5.65 -16.00 -12.76
CA ARG A 164 -5.72 -16.28 -14.20
C ARG A 164 -4.36 -16.57 -14.86
N SER A 165 -3.39 -17.16 -14.15
CA SER A 165 -2.10 -17.53 -14.74
C SER A 165 -2.26 -18.46 -15.96
N ALA A 166 -1.57 -18.15 -17.05
CA ALA A 166 -1.46 -19.00 -18.23
C ALA A 166 -0.51 -20.19 -18.01
N ARG A 167 0.30 -20.16 -16.95
CA ARG A 167 1.33 -21.16 -16.69
C ARG A 167 0.70 -22.42 -16.12
N PRO A 168 1.12 -23.62 -16.57
CA PRO A 168 0.58 -24.86 -16.05
C PRO A 168 0.89 -24.97 -14.55
N VAL A 169 -0.14 -25.29 -13.76
CA VAL A 169 0.02 -25.64 -12.35
C VAL A 169 1.02 -26.80 -12.28
N PRO A 170 2.14 -26.67 -11.56
CA PRO A 170 3.08 -27.77 -11.43
C PRO A 170 2.35 -29.00 -10.89
N PRO A 171 2.53 -30.20 -11.47
CA PRO A 171 2.01 -31.41 -10.86
C PRO A 171 2.61 -31.54 -9.45
N PRO A 172 1.84 -32.04 -8.47
CA PRO A 172 2.36 -32.23 -7.13
C PRO A 172 3.62 -33.10 -7.17
N LEU A 173 4.65 -32.69 -6.44
CA LEU A 173 5.84 -33.53 -6.23
C LEU A 173 5.39 -34.88 -5.66
N LEU A 174 5.85 -35.97 -6.27
CA LEU A 174 5.57 -37.35 -5.83
C LEU A 174 5.88 -37.49 -4.33
N GLY A 175 4.84 -37.61 -3.51
CA GLY A 175 4.93 -37.73 -2.05
C GLY A 175 4.07 -36.76 -1.25
N VAL A 176 3.60 -35.66 -1.86
CA VAL A 176 2.60 -34.76 -1.23
C VAL A 176 1.21 -35.20 -1.69
N SER A 177 0.41 -35.74 -0.77
CA SER A 177 -0.96 -36.19 -1.07
C SER A 177 -1.80 -35.06 -1.69
N ALA A 178 -2.59 -35.38 -2.72
CA ALA A 178 -3.50 -34.43 -3.38
C ALA A 178 -4.48 -33.73 -2.42
N LEU A 179 -4.70 -34.31 -1.23
CA LEU A 179 -5.51 -33.74 -0.14
C LEU A 179 -4.84 -32.51 0.53
N SER A 180 -3.52 -32.40 0.51
CA SER A 180 -2.79 -31.23 1.02
C SER A 180 -2.62 -30.12 -0.03
N MET A 181 -2.80 -30.42 -1.32
CA MET A 181 -2.79 -29.43 -2.41
C MET A 181 -4.17 -28.84 -2.72
N GLY A 182 -5.26 -29.51 -2.30
CA GLY A 182 -6.59 -28.91 -2.21
C GLY A 182 -6.67 -27.73 -1.24
N GLU A 183 -5.63 -27.54 -0.41
CA GLU A 183 -5.50 -26.46 0.57
C GLU A 183 -4.60 -25.29 0.09
N VAL A 184 -3.86 -25.43 -1.02
CA VAL A 184 -2.88 -24.44 -1.50
C VAL A 184 -3.38 -23.62 -2.70
N TYR A 185 -4.40 -24.11 -3.40
CA TYR A 185 -5.08 -23.35 -4.45
C TYR A 185 -6.35 -22.71 -3.89
N PRO A 186 -6.55 -21.39 -4.03
CA PRO A 186 -7.80 -20.79 -3.62
C PRO A 186 -8.93 -21.41 -4.44
N ALA A 187 -10.06 -21.69 -3.79
CA ALA A 187 -11.28 -22.09 -4.48
C ALA A 187 -11.57 -21.09 -5.62
N PRO A 188 -12.14 -21.53 -6.76
CA PRO A 188 -12.55 -20.61 -7.81
C PRO A 188 -13.38 -19.46 -7.24
N PRO A 189 -13.20 -18.22 -7.74
CA PRO A 189 -14.05 -17.12 -7.29
C PRO A 189 -15.52 -17.46 -7.59
N ALA A 190 -16.42 -17.12 -6.68
CA ALA A 190 -17.85 -17.37 -6.80
C ALA A 190 -18.46 -16.56 -7.96
N ASP A 191 -17.97 -15.34 -8.17
CA ASP A 191 -18.39 -14.46 -9.25
C ASP A 191 -17.25 -13.51 -9.68
N ALA A 192 -17.56 -12.65 -10.67
CA ALA A 192 -16.60 -11.68 -11.19
C ALA A 192 -16.23 -10.59 -10.17
N LEU A 193 -17.12 -10.31 -9.20
CA LEU A 193 -16.89 -9.31 -8.17
C LEU A 193 -15.85 -9.81 -7.17
N GLU A 194 -16.00 -11.05 -6.67
CA GLU A 194 -15.03 -11.70 -5.79
C GLU A 194 -13.67 -11.85 -6.49
N GLU A 195 -13.65 -12.16 -7.78
CA GLU A 195 -12.41 -12.16 -8.56
C GLU A 195 -11.76 -10.77 -8.59
N GLY A 196 -12.55 -9.71 -8.78
CA GLY A 196 -12.11 -8.33 -8.70
C GLY A 196 -11.53 -7.97 -7.34
N GLU A 197 -12.16 -8.38 -6.25
CA GLU A 197 -11.68 -8.19 -4.87
C GLU A 197 -10.32 -8.86 -4.66
N ARG A 198 -10.14 -10.10 -5.15
CA ARG A 198 -8.87 -10.84 -5.07
C ARG A 198 -7.75 -10.14 -5.85
N ILE A 199 -8.04 -9.65 -7.06
CA ILE A 199 -7.06 -8.89 -7.89
C ILE A 199 -6.67 -7.60 -7.18
N ARG A 200 -7.67 -6.83 -6.71
CA ARG A 200 -7.43 -5.57 -6.00
C ARG A 200 -6.69 -5.79 -4.67
N ALA A 201 -6.97 -6.88 -3.96
CA ALA A 201 -6.26 -7.26 -2.74
C ALA A 201 -4.75 -7.40 -2.99
N PHE A 202 -4.36 -8.19 -4.01
CA PHE A 202 -2.96 -8.37 -4.37
C PHE A 202 -2.26 -7.03 -4.66
N TRP A 203 -2.84 -6.21 -5.54
CA TRP A 203 -2.22 -4.94 -5.91
C TRP A 203 -2.21 -3.92 -4.78
N THR A 204 -3.25 -3.89 -3.94
CA THR A 204 -3.28 -3.00 -2.77
C THR A 204 -2.16 -3.34 -1.79
N VAL A 205 -1.97 -4.63 -1.49
CA VAL A 205 -0.88 -5.09 -0.62
C VAL A 205 0.49 -4.75 -1.23
N ALA A 206 0.69 -5.06 -2.52
CA ALA A 206 1.96 -4.79 -3.20
C ALA A 206 2.31 -3.29 -3.26
N CYS A 207 1.31 -2.44 -3.54
CA CYS A 207 1.47 -1.00 -3.54
C CYS A 207 1.78 -0.50 -2.12
N LEU A 208 0.98 -0.88 -1.11
CA LEU A 208 1.21 -0.44 0.26
C LEU A 208 2.61 -0.82 0.75
N GLN A 209 3.05 -2.06 0.52
CA GLN A 209 4.38 -2.53 0.89
C GLN A 209 5.48 -1.70 0.22
N SER A 210 5.33 -1.38 -1.07
CA SER A 210 6.29 -0.56 -1.81
C SER A 210 6.32 0.87 -1.27
N THR A 211 5.16 1.49 -1.04
CA THR A 211 5.08 2.84 -0.47
C THR A 211 5.71 2.94 0.92
N LEU A 212 5.54 1.93 1.77
CA LEU A 212 6.15 1.89 3.10
C LEU A 212 7.68 1.70 3.02
N ASN A 213 8.16 0.82 2.15
CA ASN A 213 9.60 0.60 1.95
C ASN A 213 10.33 1.86 1.46
N ILE A 214 9.66 2.75 0.73
CA ILE A 214 10.23 4.02 0.29
C ILE A 214 10.41 4.98 1.47
N VAL A 215 9.48 4.99 2.43
CA VAL A 215 9.59 5.83 3.64
C VAL A 215 10.68 5.34 4.57
N LEU A 216 10.82 4.03 4.72
CA LEU A 216 11.80 3.40 5.59
C LEU A 216 13.25 3.42 5.04
N ASP A 217 13.47 4.08 3.89
CA ASP A 217 14.73 4.08 3.15
C ASP A 217 15.21 2.65 2.80
N ALA A 218 14.68 2.13 1.68
CA ALA A 218 15.00 0.80 1.15
C ALA A 218 16.51 0.51 0.98
N ALA A 219 17.40 1.51 1.02
CA ALA A 219 18.84 1.31 1.00
C ALA A 219 19.39 0.73 2.32
N ALA A 220 18.71 0.96 3.45
CA ALA A 220 19.12 0.48 4.78
C ALA A 220 18.56 -0.91 5.13
N SER A 221 17.51 -1.36 4.44
CA SER A 221 16.79 -2.57 4.84
C SER A 221 16.81 -3.64 3.74
N SER A 222 17.24 -4.85 4.09
CA SER A 222 17.17 -6.07 3.27
C SER A 222 15.72 -6.57 3.14
N ASN A 223 14.78 -5.67 2.89
CA ASN A 223 13.36 -5.95 3.04
C ASN A 223 12.81 -6.74 1.86
N PHE A 224 11.97 -7.71 2.19
CA PHE A 224 11.15 -8.45 1.25
C PHE A 224 10.17 -7.50 0.54
N SER A 225 10.15 -7.54 -0.80
CA SER A 225 9.17 -6.83 -1.62
C SER A 225 8.56 -7.80 -2.62
N ILE A 226 7.22 -7.93 -2.61
CA ILE A 226 6.49 -8.80 -3.54
C ILE A 226 6.81 -8.46 -5.01
N LEU A 227 7.03 -7.18 -5.32
CA LEU A 227 7.34 -6.72 -6.67
C LEU A 227 8.78 -7.06 -7.13
N GLU A 228 9.64 -7.49 -6.20
CA GLU A 228 11.06 -7.81 -6.45
C GLU A 228 11.38 -9.30 -6.36
N SER A 229 10.53 -10.11 -5.72
CA SER A 229 10.76 -11.54 -5.60
C SER A 229 10.87 -12.19 -6.98
N SER A 230 12.11 -12.52 -7.39
CA SER A 230 12.43 -13.14 -8.68
C SER A 230 11.77 -14.51 -8.89
N GLY A 231 11.21 -15.11 -7.82
CA GLY A 231 10.44 -16.36 -7.87
C GLY A 231 8.91 -16.20 -7.85
N ALA A 232 8.37 -14.98 -7.72
CA ALA A 232 6.93 -14.77 -7.55
C ALA A 232 6.17 -14.48 -8.85
N ASP A 233 6.82 -14.51 -10.02
CA ASP A 233 6.24 -14.40 -11.37
C ASP A 233 4.79 -13.87 -11.37
N ILE A 234 4.63 -12.55 -11.29
CA ILE A 234 3.30 -11.96 -11.11
C ILE A 234 2.53 -12.13 -12.42
N ASP A 235 1.51 -12.97 -12.40
CA ASP A 235 0.63 -13.26 -13.55
C ASP A 235 -0.74 -12.59 -13.38
N THR A 236 -1.01 -12.02 -12.21
CA THR A 236 -2.29 -11.38 -11.89
C THR A 236 -2.50 -10.16 -12.77
N PRO A 237 -3.69 -9.99 -13.40
CA PRO A 237 -3.99 -8.83 -14.23
C PRO A 237 -3.94 -7.53 -13.43
N TRP A 238 -3.74 -6.40 -14.12
CA TRP A 238 -3.85 -5.07 -13.51
C TRP A 238 -5.25 -4.84 -12.90
N PRO A 239 -5.36 -4.09 -11.80
CA PRO A 239 -6.62 -3.89 -11.11
C PRO A 239 -7.51 -2.89 -11.86
N LEU A 240 -8.80 -3.21 -11.98
CA LEU A 240 -9.84 -2.36 -12.57
C LEU A 240 -10.68 -1.69 -11.47
N GLU A 241 -11.62 -0.83 -11.86
CA GLU A 241 -12.64 -0.38 -10.91
C GLU A 241 -13.58 -1.50 -10.54
N MET A 242 -14.12 -1.45 -9.32
CA MET A 242 -15.00 -2.53 -8.84
C MET A 242 -16.25 -2.67 -9.72
N TYR A 243 -16.77 -1.54 -10.20
CA TYR A 243 -17.89 -1.50 -11.14
C TYR A 243 -17.57 -2.17 -12.49
N ASP A 244 -16.33 -2.07 -12.98
CA ASP A 244 -15.93 -2.69 -14.25
C ASP A 244 -15.96 -4.22 -14.19
N TYR A 245 -15.65 -4.81 -13.02
CA TYR A 245 -15.77 -6.25 -12.82
C TYR A 245 -17.23 -6.71 -12.87
N ALA A 246 -18.14 -5.95 -12.26
CA ALA A 246 -19.58 -6.23 -12.33
C ALA A 246 -20.13 -6.18 -13.77
N LEU A 247 -19.54 -5.34 -14.63
CA LEU A 247 -19.84 -5.26 -16.06
C LEU A 247 -19.12 -6.32 -16.91
N GLY A 248 -18.29 -7.19 -16.31
CA GLY A 248 -17.56 -8.21 -17.04
C GLY A 248 -16.42 -7.67 -17.91
N ALA A 249 -15.85 -6.50 -17.56
CA ALA A 249 -14.75 -5.89 -18.30
C ALA A 249 -13.49 -6.76 -18.37
N LEU A 250 -13.35 -7.76 -17.49
CA LEU A 250 -12.29 -8.75 -17.51
C LEU A 250 -12.76 -10.05 -18.22
N PRO A 251 -12.46 -10.25 -19.52
CA PRO A 251 -13.06 -11.31 -20.32
C PRO A 251 -12.71 -12.71 -19.78
N PRO A 252 -13.64 -13.68 -19.68
CA PRO A 252 -13.36 -15.00 -19.08
C PRO A 252 -12.18 -15.77 -19.69
N ALA A 253 -11.88 -15.52 -20.97
CA ALA A 253 -10.77 -16.13 -21.70
C ALA A 253 -9.39 -15.52 -21.38
N TYR A 254 -9.34 -14.35 -20.73
CA TYR A 254 -8.08 -13.69 -20.40
C TYR A 254 -7.23 -14.59 -19.52
N ARG A 255 -5.96 -14.77 -19.88
CA ARG A 255 -4.94 -15.45 -19.09
C ARG A 255 -3.74 -14.53 -18.98
N GLY A 256 -3.35 -14.23 -17.74
CA GLY A 256 -2.21 -13.38 -17.46
C GLY A 256 -0.92 -14.17 -17.45
N GLN A 257 0.15 -13.53 -17.91
CA GLN A 257 1.51 -14.06 -17.85
C GLN A 257 2.47 -12.90 -17.72
N GLU A 258 3.34 -12.93 -16.69
CA GLU A 258 4.43 -11.97 -16.51
C GLU A 258 3.97 -10.50 -16.59
N THR A 259 2.91 -10.15 -15.86
CA THR A 259 2.24 -8.82 -15.88
C THR A 259 3.21 -7.66 -15.73
N LEU A 260 4.26 -7.81 -14.91
CA LEU A 260 5.28 -6.77 -14.78
C LEU A 260 6.19 -6.70 -16.01
N ARG A 261 6.60 -7.85 -16.56
CA ARG A 261 7.45 -7.87 -17.76
C ARG A 261 6.74 -7.23 -18.94
N THR A 262 5.47 -7.60 -19.18
CA THR A 262 4.68 -7.04 -20.28
C THR A 262 4.55 -5.53 -20.18
N PHE A 263 4.30 -4.99 -18.98
CA PHE A 263 4.30 -3.53 -18.76
C PHE A 263 5.63 -2.85 -19.12
N PHE A 264 6.75 -3.54 -18.91
CA PHE A 264 8.08 -3.01 -19.20
C PHE A 264 8.57 -3.26 -20.63
N THR A 265 7.89 -4.10 -21.40
CA THR A 265 8.27 -4.43 -22.79
C THR A 265 7.31 -3.85 -23.80
N GLU A 266 6.01 -3.88 -23.53
CA GLU A 266 4.96 -3.44 -24.44
C GLU A 266 4.67 -1.95 -24.29
N ASP A 267 4.03 -1.38 -25.31
CA ASP A 267 3.54 -0.01 -25.23
C ASP A 267 2.28 0.06 -24.36
N PRO A 268 2.17 1.07 -23.48
CA PRO A 268 1.00 1.20 -22.62
C PRO A 268 -0.26 1.45 -23.46
N PRO A 269 -1.41 0.84 -23.10
CA PRO A 269 -2.66 1.14 -23.78
C PRO A 269 -3.04 2.62 -23.55
N PRO A 270 -3.72 3.26 -24.52
CA PRO A 270 -3.97 4.70 -24.53
C PRO A 270 -4.87 5.18 -23.37
N ALA A 271 -5.65 4.29 -22.77
CA ALA A 271 -6.41 4.57 -21.55
C ALA A 271 -6.28 3.39 -20.59
N SER A 272 -5.91 3.67 -19.35
CA SER A 272 -5.88 2.70 -18.26
C SER A 272 -6.76 3.20 -17.12
N PRO A 273 -7.51 2.31 -16.42
CA PRO A 273 -8.23 2.68 -15.22
C PRO A 273 -7.32 3.26 -14.14
N VAL A 274 -7.85 4.14 -13.29
CA VAL A 274 -7.09 4.82 -12.23
C VAL A 274 -6.37 3.85 -11.27
N PRO A 275 -6.96 2.72 -10.83
CA PRO A 275 -6.27 1.75 -9.97
C PRO A 275 -5.08 1.09 -10.68
N THR A 276 -5.20 0.86 -12.00
CA THR A 276 -4.09 0.37 -12.83
C THR A 276 -2.97 1.40 -12.90
N LEU A 277 -3.29 2.68 -13.10
CA LEU A 277 -2.30 3.76 -13.14
C LEU A 277 -1.56 3.87 -11.81
N TYR A 278 -2.29 3.82 -10.69
CA TYR A 278 -1.72 3.82 -9.35
C TYR A 278 -0.74 2.65 -9.14
N ALA A 279 -1.14 1.43 -9.49
CA ALA A 279 -0.30 0.25 -9.37
C ALA A 279 0.96 0.32 -10.24
N LYS A 280 0.84 0.76 -11.49
CA LYS A 280 1.99 0.97 -12.40
C LYS A 280 2.95 2.03 -11.88
N ALA A 281 2.44 3.15 -11.36
CA ALA A 281 3.26 4.20 -10.77
C ALA A 281 4.03 3.70 -9.53
N ALA A 282 3.39 2.92 -8.65
CA ALA A 282 4.05 2.29 -7.51
C ALA A 282 5.17 1.32 -7.95
N VAL A 283 4.94 0.51 -8.99
CA VAL A 283 5.95 -0.37 -9.59
C VAL A 283 7.14 0.42 -10.12
N LEU A 284 6.91 1.51 -10.86
CA LEU A 284 7.97 2.36 -11.40
C LEU A 284 8.81 2.99 -10.29
N LEU A 285 8.15 3.53 -9.27
CA LEU A 285 8.81 4.12 -8.10
C LEU A 285 9.67 3.10 -7.36
N GLN A 286 9.14 1.90 -7.09
CA GLN A 286 9.89 0.82 -6.47
C GLN A 286 11.14 0.47 -7.30
N ARG A 287 10.98 0.32 -8.62
CA ARG A 287 12.10 -0.02 -9.53
C ARG A 287 13.15 1.09 -9.59
N ALA A 288 12.74 2.34 -9.60
CA ALA A 288 13.65 3.49 -9.61
C ALA A 288 14.44 3.59 -8.30
N THR A 289 13.77 3.46 -7.16
CA THR A 289 14.42 3.44 -5.84
C THR A 289 15.41 2.29 -5.73
N ARG A 290 15.02 1.09 -6.18
CA ARG A 290 15.89 -0.10 -6.14
C ARG A 290 17.08 0.00 -7.08
N LEU A 291 16.89 0.52 -8.29
CA LEU A 291 18.01 0.73 -9.20
C LEU A 291 18.98 1.76 -8.60
N SER A 292 18.45 2.85 -8.03
CA SER A 292 19.26 3.89 -7.41
C SER A 292 20.09 3.38 -6.23
N SER A 293 19.55 2.44 -5.44
CA SER A 293 20.28 1.82 -4.31
C SER A 293 21.42 0.89 -4.75
N LYS A 294 21.48 0.48 -6.03
CA LYS A 294 22.57 -0.37 -6.55
C LYS A 294 23.81 0.43 -6.95
N TRP A 295 23.71 1.76 -7.01
CA TRP A 295 24.84 2.59 -7.35
C TRP A 295 25.91 2.56 -6.24
N SER A 296 27.17 2.44 -6.62
CA SER A 296 28.32 2.56 -5.74
C SER A 296 29.46 3.29 -6.47
N PRO A 297 30.24 4.15 -5.79
CA PRO A 297 31.42 4.78 -6.42
C PRO A 297 32.52 3.78 -6.78
N ASN A 298 32.44 2.55 -6.27
CA ASN A 298 33.43 1.48 -6.49
C ASN A 298 33.02 0.47 -7.56
N LEU A 299 31.96 0.75 -8.34
CA LEU A 299 31.56 -0.13 -9.45
C LEU A 299 32.67 -0.19 -10.50
N ASP A 300 32.87 -1.37 -11.08
CA ASP A 300 33.80 -1.50 -12.19
C ASP A 300 33.24 -0.83 -13.48
N ALA A 301 34.04 -0.78 -14.54
CA ALA A 301 33.64 -0.15 -15.80
C ALA A 301 32.45 -0.87 -16.47
N GLN A 302 32.35 -2.20 -16.33
CA GLN A 302 31.28 -3.00 -16.92
C GLN A 302 29.96 -2.82 -16.15
N GLU A 303 30.02 -2.82 -14.82
CA GLU A 303 28.91 -2.57 -13.92
C GLU A 303 28.38 -1.15 -14.07
N THR A 304 29.28 -0.17 -14.22
CA THR A 304 28.90 1.24 -14.49
C THR A 304 28.15 1.36 -15.81
N ALA A 305 28.61 0.70 -16.87
CA ALA A 305 27.93 0.68 -18.17
C ALA A 305 26.55 -0.02 -18.09
N ALA A 306 26.47 -1.16 -17.39
CA ALA A 306 25.21 -1.89 -17.19
C ALA A 306 24.18 -1.07 -16.37
N TYR A 307 24.66 -0.36 -15.35
CA TYR A 307 23.84 0.58 -14.58
C TYR A 307 23.32 1.72 -15.46
N ALA A 308 24.19 2.34 -16.27
CA ALA A 308 23.81 3.44 -17.16
C ALA A 308 22.74 3.02 -18.19
N VAL A 309 22.88 1.82 -18.78
CA VAL A 309 21.88 1.25 -19.70
C VAL A 309 20.54 1.02 -18.99
N SER A 310 20.57 0.37 -17.81
CA SER A 310 19.37 0.09 -17.02
C SER A 310 18.65 1.37 -16.61
N ARG A 311 19.42 2.40 -16.26
CA ARG A 311 18.94 3.74 -15.90
C ARG A 311 18.28 4.44 -17.07
N ALA A 312 18.95 4.53 -18.22
CA ALA A 312 18.39 5.20 -19.40
C ALA A 312 17.10 4.51 -19.88
N TRP A 313 17.07 3.18 -19.83
CA TRP A 313 15.88 2.40 -20.14
C TRP A 313 14.72 2.71 -19.18
N LEU A 314 14.98 2.76 -17.88
CA LEU A 314 13.95 3.07 -16.88
C LEU A 314 13.48 4.53 -16.98
N ASP A 315 14.37 5.48 -17.26
CA ASP A 315 14.03 6.89 -17.49
C ASP A 315 13.03 7.02 -18.67
N GLY A 316 13.31 6.33 -19.78
CA GLY A 316 12.40 6.28 -20.93
C GLY A 316 11.04 5.68 -20.59
N ARG A 317 10.99 4.64 -19.73
CA ARG A 317 9.72 4.04 -19.28
C ARG A 317 8.93 4.95 -18.34
N ILE A 318 9.60 5.68 -17.45
CA ILE A 318 8.96 6.67 -16.57
C ILE A 318 8.36 7.81 -17.42
N ALA A 319 9.14 8.35 -18.37
CA ALA A 319 8.68 9.40 -19.27
C ALA A 319 7.51 8.93 -20.15
N GLY A 320 7.61 7.75 -20.77
CA GLY A 320 6.53 7.19 -21.57
C GLY A 320 5.24 6.95 -20.77
N PHE A 321 5.36 6.49 -19.52
CA PHE A 321 4.20 6.35 -18.64
C PHE A 321 3.58 7.70 -18.25
N TRP A 322 4.40 8.72 -18.00
CA TRP A 322 3.92 10.07 -17.71
C TRP A 322 2.99 10.61 -18.80
N GLU A 323 3.35 10.40 -20.07
CA GLU A 323 2.54 10.84 -21.22
C GLU A 323 1.19 10.09 -21.35
N THR A 324 1.05 8.94 -20.69
CA THR A 324 -0.22 8.19 -20.64
C THR A 324 -1.15 8.58 -19.50
N LEU A 325 -0.69 9.43 -18.58
CA LEU A 325 -1.52 9.86 -17.46
C LEU A 325 -2.59 10.86 -17.94
N PRO A 326 -3.89 10.59 -17.68
CA PRO A 326 -4.96 11.48 -18.10
C PRO A 326 -4.96 12.76 -17.24
N PRO A 327 -5.43 13.89 -17.79
CA PRO A 327 -5.45 15.15 -17.05
C PRO A 327 -6.30 15.04 -15.79
N LEU A 328 -5.74 15.46 -14.65
CA LEU A 328 -6.41 15.41 -13.34
C LEU A 328 -7.79 16.08 -13.34
N ALA A 329 -7.95 17.14 -14.15
CA ALA A 329 -9.19 17.87 -14.28
C ALA A 329 -10.39 17.04 -14.76
N ALA A 330 -10.14 15.94 -15.48
CA ALA A 330 -11.20 15.03 -15.90
C ALA A 330 -11.85 14.28 -14.71
N PHE A 331 -11.19 14.26 -13.54
CA PHE A 331 -11.61 13.48 -12.39
C PHE A 331 -12.08 14.32 -11.21
N TYR A 332 -12.11 15.65 -11.27
CA TYR A 332 -12.50 16.48 -10.11
C TYR A 332 -13.90 16.19 -9.55
N ALA A 333 -14.83 15.73 -10.40
CA ALA A 333 -16.16 15.32 -9.95
C ALA A 333 -16.14 14.01 -9.14
N ASP A 334 -15.17 13.13 -9.43
CA ASP A 334 -14.92 11.89 -8.70
C ASP A 334 -13.72 12.06 -7.77
N SER A 335 -13.98 12.59 -6.59
CA SER A 335 -12.93 12.91 -5.61
C SER A 335 -12.03 11.74 -5.26
N ALA A 336 -12.55 10.51 -5.24
CA ALA A 336 -11.76 9.31 -4.91
C ALA A 336 -10.76 8.99 -6.03
N ASN A 337 -11.20 9.04 -7.29
CA ASN A 337 -10.32 8.82 -8.42
C ASN A 337 -9.35 9.98 -8.65
N ALA A 338 -9.77 11.23 -8.43
CA ALA A 338 -8.86 12.37 -8.46
C ALA A 338 -7.71 12.21 -7.46
N ARG A 339 -8.01 11.82 -6.21
CA ARG A 339 -6.98 11.60 -5.17
C ARG A 339 -6.05 10.43 -5.53
N THR A 340 -6.59 9.31 -6.00
CA THR A 340 -5.78 8.15 -6.41
C THR A 340 -4.89 8.46 -7.61
N LEU A 341 -5.42 9.19 -8.60
CA LEU A 341 -4.66 9.65 -9.76
C LEU A 341 -3.58 10.67 -9.36
N MET A 342 -3.87 11.57 -8.42
CA MET A 342 -2.88 12.49 -7.85
C MET A 342 -1.71 11.72 -7.19
N LEU A 343 -1.99 10.62 -6.48
CA LEU A 343 -0.94 9.74 -5.97
C LEU A 343 -0.15 9.06 -7.08
N ALA A 344 -0.79 8.64 -8.17
CA ALA A 344 -0.10 8.07 -9.32
C ALA A 344 0.88 9.08 -9.95
N TYR A 345 0.45 10.32 -10.20
CA TYR A 345 1.31 11.42 -10.62
C TYR A 345 2.48 11.65 -9.65
N GLY A 346 2.17 11.73 -8.34
CA GLY A 346 3.18 11.94 -7.30
C GLY A 346 4.22 10.82 -7.25
N MET A 347 3.80 9.56 -7.38
CA MET A 347 4.71 8.40 -7.41
C MET A 347 5.55 8.35 -8.69
N THR A 348 5.00 8.68 -9.85
CA THR A 348 5.77 8.75 -11.10
C THR A 348 6.82 9.86 -11.05
N ALA A 349 6.45 11.04 -10.53
CA ALA A 349 7.41 12.12 -10.32
C ALA A 349 8.48 11.73 -9.30
N ALA A 350 8.10 11.08 -8.19
CA ALA A 350 9.06 10.56 -7.23
C ALA A 350 9.99 9.49 -7.82
N ALA A 351 9.51 8.67 -8.78
CA ALA A 351 10.33 7.69 -9.46
C ALA A 351 11.43 8.38 -10.29
N ALA A 352 11.06 9.45 -11.00
CA ALA A 352 12.03 10.28 -11.72
C ALA A 352 13.04 10.93 -10.76
N ILE A 353 12.59 11.47 -9.62
CA ILE A 353 13.48 12.04 -8.60
C ILE A 353 14.44 10.98 -8.08
N ALA A 354 13.94 9.81 -7.67
CA ALA A 354 14.76 8.72 -7.14
C ALA A 354 15.88 8.35 -8.13
N LEU A 355 15.53 8.19 -9.41
CA LEU A 355 16.48 7.89 -10.47
C LEU A 355 17.51 9.02 -10.62
N HIS A 356 17.07 10.28 -10.80
CA HIS A 356 17.94 11.44 -11.10
C HIS A 356 18.72 12.01 -9.93
N ARG A 357 18.35 11.67 -8.70
CA ARG A 357 19.08 12.04 -7.48
C ARG A 357 20.18 11.04 -7.11
N ALA A 358 20.19 9.84 -7.69
CA ALA A 358 21.17 8.81 -7.36
C ALA A 358 22.61 9.36 -7.44
N PRO A 359 23.53 8.96 -6.51
CA PRO A 359 24.91 9.39 -6.59
C PRO A 359 25.51 8.99 -7.96
N GLY A 360 26.41 9.80 -8.52
CA GLY A 360 26.94 9.56 -9.87
C GLY A 360 25.94 9.79 -11.01
N SER A 361 24.69 10.17 -10.74
CA SER A 361 23.74 10.51 -11.79
C SER A 361 24.24 11.65 -12.68
N VAL A 362 24.88 12.67 -12.10
CA VAL A 362 25.45 13.80 -12.85
C VAL A 362 26.64 13.39 -13.72
N THR A 363 27.38 12.35 -13.33
CA THR A 363 28.48 11.80 -14.15
C THR A 363 27.97 10.98 -15.33
N VAL A 364 26.75 10.43 -15.23
CA VAL A 364 26.12 9.61 -16.27
C VAL A 364 25.22 10.45 -17.19
N ASP A 365 24.49 11.42 -16.65
CA ASP A 365 23.60 12.33 -17.39
C ASP A 365 23.80 13.77 -16.87
N PRO A 366 24.35 14.70 -17.67
CA PRO A 366 24.53 16.09 -17.26
C PRO A 366 23.20 16.80 -17.00
N ASN A 367 22.08 16.31 -17.54
CA ASN A 367 20.74 16.88 -17.34
C ASN A 367 20.00 16.29 -16.14
N ALA A 368 20.61 15.38 -15.38
CA ALA A 368 19.98 14.71 -14.25
C ALA A 368 19.42 15.71 -13.22
N GLN A 369 20.19 16.74 -12.87
CA GLN A 369 19.75 17.75 -11.91
C GLN A 369 18.50 18.50 -12.41
N THR A 370 18.50 18.93 -13.67
CA THR A 370 17.36 19.61 -14.30
C THR A 370 16.11 18.73 -14.32
N LYS A 371 16.25 17.44 -14.67
CA LYS A 371 15.16 16.47 -14.65
C LYS A 371 14.62 16.25 -13.23
N CYS A 372 15.51 16.15 -12.24
CA CYS A 372 15.17 15.99 -10.83
C CYS A 372 14.35 17.19 -10.31
N VAL A 373 14.81 18.42 -10.58
CA VAL A 373 14.10 19.66 -10.20
C VAL A 373 12.76 19.76 -10.91
N SER A 374 12.69 19.44 -12.21
CA SER A 374 11.43 19.43 -12.96
C SER A 374 10.41 18.46 -12.37
N ALA A 375 10.85 17.24 -12.03
CA ALA A 375 10.00 16.24 -11.39
C ALA A 375 9.55 16.68 -9.99
N ALA A 376 10.42 17.29 -9.19
CA ALA A 376 10.07 17.83 -7.87
C ALA A 376 9.01 18.95 -7.96
N ARG A 377 9.12 19.84 -8.95
CA ARG A 377 8.11 20.88 -9.22
C ARG A 377 6.77 20.27 -9.62
N ALA A 378 6.79 19.31 -10.54
CA ALA A 378 5.57 18.63 -11.00
C ALA A 378 4.86 17.91 -9.85
N LEU A 379 5.61 17.24 -8.97
CA LEU A 379 5.10 16.59 -7.76
C LEU A 379 4.39 17.59 -6.85
N LEU A 380 5.06 18.70 -6.50
CA LEU A 380 4.49 19.69 -5.59
C LEU A 380 3.29 20.43 -6.19
N ALA A 381 3.31 20.72 -7.49
CA ALA A 381 2.19 21.32 -8.19
C ALA A 381 0.96 20.40 -8.19
N CYS A 382 1.17 19.08 -8.37
CA CYS A 382 0.10 18.10 -8.34
C CYS A 382 -0.50 17.95 -6.93
N LEU A 383 0.34 17.76 -5.91
CA LEU A 383 -0.12 17.65 -4.51
C LEU A 383 -0.68 18.97 -3.96
N GLY A 384 -0.30 20.10 -4.54
CA GLY A 384 -0.78 21.43 -4.17
C GLY A 384 -2.11 21.83 -4.81
N ASP A 385 -2.72 20.98 -5.65
CA ASP A 385 -3.95 21.31 -6.37
C ASP A 385 -5.18 21.32 -5.44
N THR A 386 -5.53 22.51 -4.95
CA THR A 386 -6.67 22.76 -4.05
C THR A 386 -8.04 22.36 -4.61
N ARG A 387 -8.14 22.05 -5.92
CA ARG A 387 -9.38 21.54 -6.53
C ARG A 387 -9.64 20.08 -6.19
N VAL A 388 -8.64 19.34 -5.70
CA VAL A 388 -8.82 18.00 -5.17
C VAL A 388 -9.27 18.12 -3.71
N PRO A 389 -10.52 17.75 -3.37
CA PRO A 389 -11.06 17.95 -2.04
C PRO A 389 -10.47 16.99 -0.99
N ASP A 390 -10.54 17.44 0.28
CA ASP A 390 -10.20 16.71 1.51
C ASP A 390 -8.73 16.28 1.68
N CYS A 391 -7.82 17.26 1.77
CA CYS A 391 -6.42 17.03 2.15
C CYS A 391 -6.24 16.48 3.58
N THR A 392 -7.26 16.56 4.43
CA THR A 392 -7.22 16.08 5.83
C THR A 392 -7.28 14.56 5.95
N THR A 393 -7.75 13.84 4.93
CA THR A 393 -7.83 12.37 4.91
C THR A 393 -6.87 11.77 3.88
N ALA A 394 -5.68 12.38 3.74
CA ALA A 394 -4.73 11.99 2.72
C ALA A 394 -4.06 10.64 3.02
N HIS A 395 -3.72 9.91 1.95
CA HIS A 395 -2.92 8.70 2.04
C HIS A 395 -1.58 9.00 2.74
N PRO A 396 -1.10 8.16 3.69
CA PRO A 396 0.10 8.45 4.49
C PRO A 396 1.38 8.74 3.69
N ILE A 397 1.49 8.20 2.47
CA ILE A 397 2.63 8.43 1.57
C ILE A 397 2.82 9.90 1.16
N VAL A 398 1.76 10.73 1.18
CA VAL A 398 1.82 12.12 0.69
C VAL A 398 2.93 12.91 1.39
N GLY A 399 3.10 12.71 2.70
CA GLY A 399 4.19 13.31 3.47
C GLY A 399 5.58 12.95 2.92
N ALA A 400 5.82 11.67 2.67
CA ALA A 400 7.08 11.18 2.14
C ALA A 400 7.35 11.66 0.70
N LEU A 401 6.32 11.76 -0.14
CA LEU A 401 6.43 12.31 -1.50
C LEU A 401 6.84 13.79 -1.45
N CYS A 402 6.15 14.59 -0.62
CA CYS A 402 6.51 16.00 -0.40
C CYS A 402 7.94 16.15 0.13
N ALA A 403 8.33 15.35 1.13
CA ALA A 403 9.68 15.36 1.68
C ALA A 403 10.73 15.00 0.62
N THR A 404 10.43 14.07 -0.28
CA THR A 404 11.30 13.68 -1.38
C THR A 404 11.51 14.84 -2.38
N ALA A 405 10.45 15.55 -2.75
CA ALA A 405 10.55 16.73 -3.61
C ALA A 405 11.29 17.89 -2.92
N CYS A 406 10.96 18.22 -1.68
CA CYS A 406 11.63 19.27 -0.92
C CYS A 406 13.13 18.99 -0.76
N ARG A 407 13.51 17.74 -0.47
CA ARG A 407 14.93 17.35 -0.41
C ARG A 407 15.64 17.52 -1.75
N ALA A 408 14.98 17.25 -2.88
CA ALA A 408 15.59 17.43 -4.20
C ALA A 408 15.83 18.92 -4.51
N LEU A 409 14.85 19.77 -4.18
CA LEU A 409 14.98 21.22 -4.34
C LEU A 409 16.05 21.82 -3.42
N MET A 410 16.16 21.34 -2.17
CA MET A 410 17.20 21.79 -1.24
C MET A 410 18.60 21.48 -1.75
N GLU A 411 18.85 20.28 -2.26
CA GLU A 411 20.16 19.91 -2.83
C GLU A 411 20.49 20.75 -4.07
N ALA A 412 19.51 20.95 -4.97
CA ALA A 412 19.71 21.80 -6.14
C ALA A 412 20.03 23.25 -5.74
N LEU A 413 19.35 23.78 -4.71
CA LEU A 413 19.62 25.11 -4.18
C LEU A 413 21.02 25.22 -3.55
N GLN A 414 21.46 24.19 -2.82
CA GLN A 414 22.81 24.15 -2.25
C GLN A 414 23.88 24.14 -3.35
N GLN A 415 23.68 23.38 -4.42
CA GLN A 415 24.58 23.31 -5.56
C GLN A 415 24.65 24.65 -6.30
N ALA A 416 23.50 25.28 -6.59
CA ALA A 416 23.45 26.59 -7.24
C ALA A 416 24.12 27.69 -6.38
N ARG A 417 23.98 27.65 -5.05
CA ARG A 417 24.66 28.60 -4.16
C ARG A 417 26.17 28.38 -4.11
N ALA A 418 26.62 27.13 -4.09
CA ALA A 418 28.04 26.80 -4.11
C ALA A 418 28.70 27.26 -5.42
N PHE A 419 27.99 27.12 -6.55
CA PHE A 419 28.47 27.58 -7.85
C PHE A 419 28.48 29.11 -7.98
N ASN A 420 27.44 29.80 -7.51
CA ASN A 420 27.41 31.27 -7.40
C ASN A 420 28.56 31.85 -6.56
N PHE A 421 29.06 31.12 -5.55
CA PHE A 421 30.22 31.55 -4.78
C PHE A 421 31.53 31.48 -5.61
N LEU A 422 31.58 30.62 -6.63
CA LEU A 422 32.75 30.37 -7.46
C LEU A 422 32.76 31.18 -8.77
N VAL A 423 31.60 31.63 -9.26
CA VAL A 423 31.43 32.33 -10.55
C VAL A 423 30.69 33.65 -10.35
N ALA A 424 31.07 34.71 -11.08
CA ALA A 424 30.54 36.06 -10.92
C ALA A 424 28.99 36.14 -10.98
N PRO A 425 28.34 36.96 -10.13
CA PRO A 425 26.89 36.95 -9.93
C PRO A 425 26.12 37.54 -11.11
N GLY A 426 25.07 36.85 -11.59
CA GLY A 426 24.15 37.44 -12.59
C GLY A 426 22.98 36.56 -13.02
N THR A 427 23.23 35.36 -13.54
CA THR A 427 22.18 34.45 -14.03
C THR A 427 21.73 33.44 -12.97
N GLU A 428 22.67 32.91 -12.19
CA GLU A 428 22.38 31.86 -11.22
C GLU A 428 21.77 32.36 -9.90
N GLU A 429 21.85 33.67 -9.62
CA GLU A 429 21.14 34.27 -8.49
C GLU A 429 19.62 34.23 -8.69
N LYS A 430 19.16 34.39 -9.95
CA LYS A 430 17.74 34.26 -10.31
C LYS A 430 17.24 32.82 -10.17
N GLU A 431 18.09 31.84 -10.51
CA GLU A 431 17.77 30.42 -10.38
C GLU A 431 17.71 30.01 -8.90
N ALA A 432 18.67 30.41 -8.09
CA ALA A 432 18.64 30.19 -6.64
C ALA A 432 17.40 30.82 -5.99
N ALA A 433 17.00 32.03 -6.42
CA ALA A 433 15.77 32.67 -5.96
C ALA A 433 14.50 31.91 -6.40
N ALA A 434 14.49 31.36 -7.62
CA ALA A 434 13.38 30.53 -8.09
C ALA A 434 13.25 29.23 -7.28
N LEU A 435 14.36 28.51 -7.06
CA LEU A 435 14.40 27.30 -6.23
C LEU A 435 13.96 27.56 -4.78
N ALA A 436 14.32 28.72 -4.22
CA ALA A 436 13.86 29.12 -2.90
C ALA A 436 12.33 29.34 -2.84
N ARG A 437 11.73 29.93 -3.88
CA ARG A 437 10.26 30.05 -3.98
C ARG A 437 9.59 28.70 -4.14
N ASP A 438 10.15 27.81 -4.95
CA ASP A 438 9.64 26.44 -5.13
C ASP A 438 9.65 25.66 -3.82
N LEU A 439 10.73 25.80 -3.04
CA LEU A 439 10.84 25.18 -1.71
C LEU A 439 9.81 25.76 -0.73
N GLN A 440 9.60 27.08 -0.74
CA GLN A 440 8.57 27.72 0.08
C GLN A 440 7.17 27.21 -0.28
N HIS A 441 6.88 27.06 -1.57
CA HIS A 441 5.64 26.46 -2.04
C HIS A 441 5.51 25.00 -1.56
N GLY A 442 6.59 24.21 -1.65
CA GLY A 442 6.62 22.84 -1.12
C GLY A 442 6.30 22.79 0.37
N MET A 443 6.85 23.70 1.18
CA MET A 443 6.53 23.78 2.62
C MET A 443 5.07 24.18 2.86
N THR A 444 4.46 25.02 2.01
CA THR A 444 3.02 25.30 2.10
C THR A 444 2.19 24.07 1.78
N THR A 445 2.56 23.29 0.76
CA THR A 445 1.89 22.03 0.40
C THR A 445 1.96 21.04 1.56
N VAL A 446 3.14 20.83 2.16
CA VAL A 446 3.31 20.00 3.37
C VAL A 446 2.35 20.43 4.48
N ARG A 447 2.26 21.73 4.77
CA ARG A 447 1.37 22.26 5.82
C ARG A 447 -0.12 21.99 5.56
N MET A 448 -0.56 21.94 4.30
CA MET A 448 -1.96 21.59 3.98
C MET A 448 -2.33 20.19 4.45
N TYR A 449 -1.38 19.25 4.37
CA TYR A 449 -1.58 17.86 4.79
C TYR A 449 -1.26 17.61 6.27
N ALA A 450 -0.48 18.50 6.91
CA ALA A 450 -0.10 18.40 8.33
C ALA A 450 -1.29 18.42 9.29
N ALA A 451 -2.42 19.05 8.92
CA ALA A 451 -3.61 19.05 9.76
C ALA A 451 -4.16 17.63 9.98
N GLY A 452 -4.06 16.78 8.95
CA GLY A 452 -4.67 15.45 8.90
C GLY A 452 -3.72 14.28 9.14
N SER A 453 -2.41 14.49 9.30
CA SER A 453 -1.46 13.40 9.57
C SER A 453 -0.32 13.81 10.50
N PRO A 454 -0.11 13.11 11.64
CA PRO A 454 1.05 13.31 12.51
C PRO A 454 2.39 13.21 11.77
N LEU A 455 2.49 12.33 10.76
CA LEU A 455 3.67 12.15 9.89
C LEU A 455 4.18 13.44 9.25
N ILE A 456 3.29 14.41 9.03
CA ILE A 456 3.56 15.61 8.24
C ILE A 456 3.76 16.83 9.16
N ARG A 457 3.46 16.69 10.46
CA ARG A 457 3.68 17.75 11.47
C ARG A 457 5.11 17.79 12.00
N GLU A 458 5.78 16.64 12.01
CA GLU A 458 7.20 16.48 12.37
C GLU A 458 8.09 16.75 11.14
#